data_AF-A0A448Y4D8-F1
#
_entry.id   AF-A0A448Y4D8-F1
#
_cell.length_a   1.000
_cell.length_b   1.000
_cell.length_c   1.000
_cell.angle_alpha   90.00
_cell.angle_beta   90.00
_cell.angle_gamma   90.00
#
_symmetry.space_group_name_H-M   'P 1'
#
loop_
_entity.id
_entity.type
_entity.pdbx_description
1 polymer ?
#
loop_
_entity_poly.entity_id
_entity_poly.type
_entity_poly.pdbx_seq_one_letter_code
_entity_poly.pdbx_strand_id
1 'polypeptide(L)'
;MPKRYDELKSQLPVSRLSIDVLLALRVLYDKPENDVELRQQIAELSREPSKLEREYRSEWEAYVLRELVLDLKQNTQRSPAIFIDSVLSRIESLKESCPYYKAYKQQISQATPADDSTTQLFPTPWRQQLMMLLLPVTTVKPLKPTE
;
A
#
# COMPACT_ATOMS: atom_id res chain seq x y z
N MET A 1 -1.58 16.31 -18.85
CA MET A 1 -1.94 15.19 -17.95
C MET A 1 -0.75 14.56 -17.22
N PRO A 2 0.42 14.28 -17.84
CA PRO A 2 1.52 13.56 -17.16
C PRO A 2 2.04 14.27 -15.89
N LYS A 3 2.41 15.55 -16.02
CA LYS A 3 2.98 16.37 -14.94
C LYS A 3 2.22 16.31 -13.61
N ARG A 4 0.89 16.25 -13.66
CA ARG A 4 0.02 16.24 -12.48
C ARG A 4 0.13 14.95 -11.66
N TYR A 5 0.19 13.82 -12.34
CA TYR A 5 0.31 12.52 -11.68
C TYR A 5 1.74 12.27 -11.20
N ASP A 6 2.72 12.84 -11.89
CA ASP A 6 4.12 12.82 -11.46
C ASP A 6 4.32 13.70 -10.20
N GLU A 7 3.69 14.88 -10.15
CA GLU A 7 3.63 15.73 -8.96
C GLU A 7 2.93 15.01 -7.80
N LEU A 8 1.75 14.40 -8.03
CA LEU A 8 1.06 13.61 -7.01
C LEU A 8 1.95 12.48 -6.47
N LYS A 9 2.66 11.78 -7.36
CA LYS A 9 3.55 10.67 -6.98
C LYS A 9 4.59 11.11 -5.95
N SER A 10 5.13 12.33 -6.09
CA SER A 10 6.09 12.90 -5.13
C SER A 10 5.47 13.32 -3.77
N GLN A 11 4.16 13.48 -3.70
CA GLN A 11 3.45 13.94 -2.51
C GLN A 11 2.89 12.81 -1.64
N LEU A 12 2.75 11.60 -2.18
CA LEU A 12 2.20 10.45 -1.47
C LEU A 12 3.23 9.91 -0.45
N PRO A 13 2.97 9.98 0.88
CA PRO A 13 3.94 9.63 1.91
C PRO A 13 4.00 8.12 2.18
N VAL A 14 4.22 7.31 1.14
CA VAL A 14 4.23 5.84 1.21
C VAL A 14 5.27 5.31 2.21
N SER A 15 6.41 5.98 2.36
CA SER A 15 7.46 5.58 3.32
C SER A 15 7.05 5.66 4.79
N ARG A 16 5.98 6.40 5.10
CA ARG A 16 5.43 6.51 6.47
C ARG A 16 4.50 5.36 6.84
N LEU A 17 4.21 4.45 5.91
CA LEU A 17 3.35 3.31 6.18
C LEU A 17 4.09 2.29 7.04
N SER A 18 3.36 1.68 7.96
CA SER A 18 3.79 0.44 8.60
C SER A 18 3.90 -0.67 7.55
N ILE A 19 4.79 -1.65 7.78
CA ILE A 19 4.96 -2.77 6.85
C ILE A 19 3.66 -3.54 6.60
N ASP A 20 2.85 -3.65 7.65
CA ASP A 20 1.51 -4.25 7.63
C ASP A 20 0.57 -3.58 6.61
N VAL A 21 0.52 -2.24 6.62
CA VAL A 21 -0.32 -1.47 5.68
C VAL A 21 0.27 -1.50 4.27
N LEU A 22 1.60 -1.42 4.17
CA LEU A 22 2.30 -1.51 2.88
C LEU A 22 2.06 -2.86 2.20
N LEU A 23 2.17 -3.96 2.95
CA LEU A 23 1.87 -5.32 2.47
C LEU A 23 0.42 -5.44 2.01
N ALA A 24 -0.54 -4.89 2.74
CA ALA A 24 -1.94 -4.94 2.32
C ALA A 24 -2.19 -4.22 0.99
N LEU A 25 -1.57 -3.06 0.79
CA LEU A 25 -1.64 -2.34 -0.49
C LEU A 25 -0.95 -3.12 -1.62
N ARG A 26 0.20 -3.72 -1.33
CA ARG A 26 0.93 -4.60 -2.27
C ARG A 26 0.04 -5.75 -2.73
N VAL A 27 -0.54 -6.51 -1.79
CA VAL A 27 -1.48 -7.62 -2.08
C VAL A 27 -2.73 -7.14 -2.82
N LEU A 28 -3.27 -5.97 -2.46
CA LEU A 28 -4.45 -5.40 -3.12
C LEU A 28 -4.19 -5.18 -4.62
N TYR A 29 -3.02 -4.65 -4.97
CA TYR A 29 -2.69 -4.26 -6.34
C TYR A 29 -2.10 -5.40 -7.17
N ASP A 30 -1.37 -6.33 -6.56
CA ASP A 30 -0.77 -7.47 -7.26
C ASP A 30 -1.77 -8.44 -7.87
N LYS A 31 -3.00 -8.48 -7.35
CA LYS A 31 -4.01 -9.51 -7.66
C LYS A 31 -3.42 -10.92 -7.41
N PRO A 32 -3.71 -11.53 -6.25
CA PRO A 32 -2.95 -12.67 -5.71
C PRO A 32 -2.92 -13.96 -6.56
N GLU A 33 -3.71 -14.03 -7.62
CA GLU A 33 -3.77 -15.13 -8.58
C GLU A 33 -2.54 -15.17 -9.52
N ASN A 34 -1.84 -14.06 -9.71
CA ASN A 34 -0.77 -13.94 -10.71
C ASN A 34 0.60 -13.53 -10.15
N ASP A 35 0.71 -13.19 -8.87
CA ASP A 35 1.96 -12.63 -8.36
C ASP A 35 2.92 -13.70 -7.80
N VAL A 36 3.82 -14.14 -8.68
CA VAL A 36 4.96 -15.01 -8.36
C VAL A 36 6.05 -14.26 -7.61
N GLU A 37 6.20 -12.95 -7.86
CA GLU A 37 7.28 -12.13 -7.30
C GLU A 37 7.08 -11.91 -5.81
N LEU A 38 5.91 -11.43 -5.37
CA LEU A 38 5.63 -11.24 -3.94
C LEU A 38 5.72 -12.57 -3.18
N ARG A 39 5.22 -13.67 -3.75
CA ARG A 39 5.35 -15.00 -3.13
C ARG A 39 6.80 -15.37 -2.89
N GLN A 40 7.65 -15.14 -3.88
CA GLN A 40 9.09 -15.42 -3.80
C GLN A 40 9.77 -14.54 -2.74
N GLN A 41 9.47 -13.24 -2.73
CA GLN A 41 10.01 -12.30 -1.73
C GLN A 41 9.59 -12.71 -0.31
N ILE A 42 8.32 -13.07 -0.09
CA ILE A 42 7.82 -13.52 1.22
C ILE A 42 8.50 -14.83 1.67
N ALA A 43 8.69 -15.78 0.75
CA ALA A 43 9.41 -17.02 1.05
C ALA A 43 10.89 -16.77 1.39
N GLU A 44 11.51 -15.80 0.72
CA GLU A 44 12.89 -15.39 0.96
C GLU A 44 13.06 -14.68 2.30
N LEU A 45 12.09 -13.84 2.70
CA LEU A 45 12.07 -13.18 4.02
C LEU A 45 12.10 -14.18 5.17
N SER A 46 11.52 -15.38 4.99
CA SER A 46 11.60 -16.45 5.99
C SER A 46 13.02 -16.97 6.21
N ARG A 47 13.92 -16.76 5.25
CA ARG A 47 15.33 -17.18 5.30
C ARG A 47 16.26 -16.01 5.61
N GLU A 48 15.94 -14.82 5.10
CA GLU A 48 16.75 -13.61 5.25
C GLU A 48 15.87 -12.40 5.60
N PRO A 49 15.43 -12.27 6.86
CA PRO A 49 14.49 -11.22 7.27
C PRO A 49 15.03 -9.80 7.05
N SER A 50 16.36 -9.64 7.10
CA SER A 50 17.01 -8.34 6.92
C SER A 50 16.80 -7.73 5.53
N LYS A 51 16.41 -8.52 4.53
CA LYS A 51 16.05 -8.04 3.19
C LYS A 51 14.80 -7.16 3.18
N LEU A 52 13.94 -7.31 4.18
CA LEU A 52 12.73 -6.50 4.30
C LEU A 52 13.09 -5.01 4.32
N GLU A 53 13.98 -4.60 5.24
CA GLU A 53 14.37 -3.20 5.39
C GLU A 53 15.46 -2.77 4.41
N ARG A 54 16.33 -3.70 3.97
CA ARG A 54 17.43 -3.38 3.05
C ARG A 54 16.99 -3.20 1.59
N GLU A 55 16.00 -3.98 1.15
CA GLU A 55 15.67 -4.13 -0.28
C GLU A 55 14.16 -4.00 -0.49
N TYR A 56 13.38 -4.97 0.00
CA TYR A 56 11.99 -5.15 -0.41
C TYR A 56 11.05 -4.04 0.02
N ARG A 57 11.29 -3.39 1.16
CA ARG A 57 10.49 -2.24 1.57
C ARG A 57 10.49 -1.18 0.47
N SER A 58 11.66 -0.79 -0.01
CA SER A 58 11.77 0.24 -1.05
C SER A 58 11.11 -0.18 -2.37
N GLU A 59 11.19 -1.46 -2.73
CA GLU A 59 10.55 -2.03 -3.91
C GLU A 59 9.02 -2.02 -3.78
N TRP A 60 8.49 -2.44 -2.63
CA TRP A 60 7.06 -2.43 -2.33
C TRP A 60 6.51 -1.01 -2.31
N GLU A 61 7.24 -0.07 -1.72
CA GLU A 61 6.88 1.34 -1.72
C GLU A 61 6.78 1.89 -3.16
N ALA A 62 7.79 1.64 -3.99
CA ALA A 62 7.81 2.07 -5.39
C ALA A 62 6.67 1.43 -6.21
N TYR A 63 6.38 0.16 -5.97
CA TYR A 63 5.29 -0.56 -6.62
C TYR A 63 3.93 0.01 -6.23
N VAL A 64 3.63 0.07 -4.93
CA VAL A 64 2.34 0.57 -4.41
C VAL A 64 2.09 1.98 -4.91
N LEU A 65 3.13 2.81 -4.92
CA LEU A 65 3.04 4.18 -5.41
C LEU A 65 2.67 4.24 -6.90
N ARG A 66 3.26 3.38 -7.74
CA ARG A 66 2.91 3.28 -9.17
C ARG A 66 1.47 2.82 -9.35
N GLU A 67 1.06 1.74 -8.69
CA GLU A 67 -0.26 1.15 -8.88
C GLU A 67 -1.38 2.03 -8.33
N LEU A 68 -1.16 2.72 -7.21
CA LEU A 68 -2.12 3.69 -6.67
C LEU A 68 -2.36 4.84 -7.65
N VAL A 69 -1.31 5.33 -8.31
CA VAL A 69 -1.46 6.37 -9.35
C VAL A 69 -2.18 5.84 -10.58
N LEU A 70 -1.94 4.58 -10.98
CA LEU A 70 -2.68 3.95 -12.09
C LEU A 70 -4.16 3.76 -11.76
N ASP A 71 -4.48 3.30 -10.55
CA ASP A 71 -5.85 3.16 -10.05
C ASP A 71 -6.59 4.51 -10.07
N LEU A 72 -5.92 5.58 -9.60
CA LEU A 72 -6.47 6.93 -9.67
C LEU A 72 -6.71 7.40 -11.11
N LYS A 73 -5.78 7.10 -12.05
CA LYS A 73 -5.94 7.42 -13.48
C LYS A 73 -7.11 6.68 -14.11
N GLN A 74 -7.37 5.44 -13.70
CA GLN A 74 -8.53 4.67 -14.18
C GLN A 74 -9.85 5.17 -13.59
N ASN A 75 -9.80 5.88 -12.46
CA ASN A 75 -10.95 6.42 -11.75
C ASN A 75 -11.07 7.95 -11.84
N THR A 76 -10.52 8.60 -12.89
CA THR A 76 -10.47 10.07 -13.05
C THR A 76 -11.82 10.78 -13.04
N GLN A 77 -12.91 10.05 -13.31
CA GLN A 77 -14.28 10.57 -13.33
C GLN A 77 -14.92 10.61 -11.93
N ARG A 78 -14.34 9.91 -10.96
CA ARG A 78 -14.82 9.91 -9.57
C ARG A 78 -14.26 11.10 -8.81
N SER A 79 -15.00 11.58 -7.82
CA SER A 79 -14.44 12.56 -6.89
C SER A 79 -13.31 11.92 -6.07
N PRO A 80 -12.30 12.70 -5.63
CA PRO A 80 -11.25 12.20 -4.76
C PRO A 80 -11.78 11.51 -3.50
N ALA A 81 -12.88 12.02 -2.91
CA ALA A 81 -13.51 11.39 -1.75
C ALA A 81 -14.01 9.97 -2.04
N ILE A 82 -14.72 9.77 -3.16
CA ILE A 82 -15.20 8.44 -3.57
C ILE A 82 -14.02 7.49 -3.85
N PHE A 83 -12.94 7.99 -4.44
CA PHE A 83 -11.74 7.18 -4.65
C PHE A 83 -11.11 6.75 -3.32
N ILE A 84 -10.95 7.69 -2.38
CA ILE A 84 -10.39 7.42 -1.05
C ILE A 84 -11.23 6.37 -0.32
N ASP A 85 -12.55 6.56 -0.26
CA ASP A 85 -13.46 5.61 0.39
C ASP A 85 -13.40 4.23 -0.27
N SER A 86 -13.24 4.17 -1.59
CA SER A 86 -13.08 2.92 -2.32
C SER A 86 -11.77 2.21 -2.00
N VAL A 87 -10.64 2.91 -1.86
CA VAL A 87 -9.36 2.30 -1.42
C VAL A 87 -9.50 1.77 0.01
N LEU A 88 -10.06 2.57 0.91
CA LEU A 88 -10.26 2.16 2.31
C LEU A 88 -11.11 0.89 2.42
N SER A 89 -12.27 0.88 1.76
CA SER A 89 -13.20 -0.25 1.80
C SER A 89 -12.56 -1.53 1.24
N ARG A 90 -11.81 -1.43 0.14
CA ARG A 90 -11.08 -2.57 -0.44
C ARG A 90 -10.04 -3.13 0.53
N ILE A 91 -9.30 -2.28 1.23
CA ILE A 91 -8.32 -2.72 2.24
C ILE A 91 -9.02 -3.35 3.45
N GLU A 92 -10.13 -2.77 3.93
CA GLU A 92 -10.92 -3.34 5.02
C GLU A 92 -11.42 -4.75 4.66
N SER A 93 -12.02 -4.92 3.47
CA SER A 93 -12.42 -6.24 2.97
C SER A 93 -11.24 -7.21 2.81
N LEU A 94 -10.09 -6.74 2.31
CA LEU A 94 -8.88 -7.56 2.15
C LEU A 94 -8.37 -8.10 3.49
N LYS A 95 -8.35 -7.28 4.54
CA LYS A 95 -7.93 -7.72 5.88
C LYS A 95 -8.80 -8.85 6.42
N GLU A 96 -10.10 -8.77 6.17
CA GLU A 96 -11.07 -9.74 6.69
C GLU A 96 -11.09 -11.03 5.88
N SER A 97 -11.00 -10.94 4.55
CA SER A 97 -11.33 -12.04 3.64
C SER A 97 -10.15 -12.62 2.87
N CYS A 98 -9.02 -11.91 2.73
CA CYS A 98 -7.92 -12.38 1.88
C CYS A 98 -7.00 -13.37 2.61
N PRO A 99 -6.97 -14.67 2.22
CA PRO A 99 -6.10 -15.65 2.87
C PRO A 99 -4.61 -15.38 2.60
N TYR A 100 -4.27 -14.84 1.42
CA TYR A 100 -2.89 -14.53 1.05
C TYR A 100 -2.29 -13.46 1.96
N TYR A 101 -3.01 -12.36 2.17
CA TYR A 101 -2.55 -11.31 3.06
C TYR A 101 -2.31 -11.83 4.49
N LYS A 102 -3.25 -12.62 5.03
CA LYS A 102 -3.10 -13.23 6.37
C LYS A 102 -1.87 -14.14 6.45
N ALA A 103 -1.67 -14.98 5.43
CA ALA A 103 -0.52 -15.89 5.36
C ALA A 103 0.82 -15.14 5.25
N TYR A 104 0.90 -14.13 4.38
CA TYR A 104 2.13 -13.34 4.22
C TYR A 104 2.46 -12.54 5.46
N LYS A 105 1.46 -11.90 6.08
CA LYS A 105 1.64 -11.19 7.34
C LYS A 105 2.25 -12.11 8.40
N GLN A 106 1.69 -13.31 8.55
CA GLN A 106 2.18 -14.29 9.52
C GLN A 106 3.64 -14.69 9.26
N GLN A 107 4.02 -14.92 8.01
CA GLN A 107 5.41 -15.26 7.65
C GLN A 107 6.39 -14.13 7.97
N ILE A 108 6.04 -12.89 7.64
CA ILE A 108 6.89 -11.72 7.97
C ILE A 108 7.04 -11.56 9.49
N SER A 109 5.95 -11.71 10.24
CA SER A 109 5.98 -11.61 11.70
C SER A 109 6.81 -12.72 12.36
N GLN A 110 6.84 -13.92 11.77
CA GLN A 110 7.70 -15.02 12.25
C GLN A 110 9.18 -14.81 11.91
N ALA A 111 9.45 -14.20 10.76
CA ALA A 111 10.80 -13.90 10.28
C ALA A 111 11.46 -12.73 11.04
N THR A 112 10.67 -11.76 11.49
CA THR A 112 11.16 -10.53 12.13
C THR A 112 10.80 -10.57 13.62
N PRO A 113 11.65 -11.12 14.51
CA PRO A 113 11.38 -11.07 15.94
C PRO A 113 11.28 -9.60 16.37
N ALA A 114 10.26 -9.30 17.18
CA ALA A 114 10.04 -7.96 17.69
C ALA A 114 11.31 -7.49 18.41
N ASP A 115 11.99 -6.50 17.86
CA ASP A 115 13.03 -5.80 18.59
C ASP A 115 12.31 -4.97 19.68
N ASP A 116 12.40 -5.44 20.92
CA ASP A 116 11.79 -4.90 22.16
C ASP A 116 12.20 -3.42 22.45
N SER A 117 12.97 -2.80 21.57
CA SER A 117 13.60 -1.50 21.77
C SER A 117 12.90 -0.33 21.06
N THR A 118 11.92 -0.57 20.18
CA THR A 118 11.14 0.52 19.58
C THR A 118 9.85 0.73 20.33
N THR A 119 9.86 1.69 21.26
CA THR A 119 8.68 2.27 21.90
C THR A 119 7.63 2.60 20.85
N GLN A 120 6.65 1.70 20.63
CA GLN A 120 5.44 2.02 19.89
C GLN A 120 4.64 3.01 20.75
N LEU A 121 4.97 4.29 20.61
CA LEU A 121 4.03 5.37 20.88
C LEU A 121 2.82 5.13 19.98
N PHE A 122 1.86 4.36 20.49
CA PHE A 122 0.59 3.95 19.89
C PHE A 122 0.62 3.73 18.37
N PRO A 123 0.62 2.48 17.87
CA PRO A 123 0.63 2.24 16.44
C PRO A 123 -0.56 2.97 15.80
N THR A 124 -0.27 3.90 14.89
CA THR A 124 -1.29 4.71 14.21
C THR A 124 -2.29 3.76 13.55
N PRO A 125 -3.60 3.85 13.86
CA PRO A 125 -4.62 3.03 13.23
C PRO A 125 -4.49 2.99 11.71
N TRP A 126 -4.68 1.82 11.10
CA TRP A 126 -4.57 1.60 9.65
C TRP A 126 -5.30 2.66 8.83
N ARG A 127 -6.54 2.98 9.25
CA ARG A 127 -7.38 3.97 8.57
C ARG A 127 -6.73 5.36 8.57
N GLN A 128 -6.04 5.74 9.64
CA GLN A 128 -5.31 7.01 9.72
C GLN A 128 -4.07 7.00 8.81
N GLN A 129 -3.32 5.89 8.76
CA GLN A 129 -2.19 5.74 7.84
C GLN A 129 -2.63 5.86 6.37
N LEU A 130 -3.72 5.18 6.00
CA LEU A 130 -4.29 5.24 4.65
C LEU A 130 -4.85 6.64 4.33
N MET A 131 -5.50 7.31 5.28
CA MET A 131 -5.95 8.69 5.10
C MET A 131 -4.80 9.66 4.88
N MET A 132 -3.73 9.56 5.68
CA MET A 132 -2.51 10.37 5.48
C MET A 132 -1.87 10.10 4.13
N LEU A 133 -1.84 8.84 3.70
CA LEU A 133 -1.35 8.47 2.38
C LEU A 133 -2.16 9.13 1.26
N LEU A 134 -3.49 9.11 1.36
CA LEU A 134 -4.37 9.48 0.25
C LEU A 134 -4.82 10.94 0.26
N LEU A 135 -4.58 11.69 1.34
CA LEU A 135 -4.88 13.13 1.44
C LEU A 135 -4.41 13.95 0.22
N PRO A 136 -3.19 13.76 -0.32
CA PRO A 136 -2.73 14.45 -1.52
C PRO A 136 -3.62 14.24 -2.76
N VAL A 137 -4.35 13.12 -2.84
CA VAL A 137 -5.28 12.85 -3.96
C VAL A 137 -6.39 13.90 -4.05
N THR A 138 -6.78 14.52 -2.93
CA THR A 138 -7.80 15.59 -2.91
C THR A 138 -7.40 16.83 -3.70
N THR A 139 -6.10 17.05 -3.93
CA THR A 139 -5.58 18.14 -4.76
C THR A 139 -5.83 17.89 -6.27
N VAL A 140 -6.18 16.66 -6.64
CA VAL A 140 -6.49 16.24 -8.01
C VAL A 140 -7.97 16.51 -8.31
N LYS A 141 -8.32 17.74 -8.72
CA LYS A 141 -9.57 18.07 -9.45
C LYS A 141 -9.96 16.97 -10.47
N PRO A 142 -11.20 16.45 -10.44
CA PRO A 142 -11.73 15.54 -11.45
C PRO A 142 -11.65 16.14 -12.86
N LEU A 143 -11.57 15.29 -13.88
CA LEU A 143 -11.78 15.74 -15.25
C LEU A 143 -13.27 16.09 -15.41
N LYS A 144 -13.59 17.24 -16.00
CA LYS A 144 -14.97 17.54 -16.37
C LYS A 144 -15.43 16.45 -17.36
N PRO A 145 -16.66 15.92 -17.25
CA PRO A 145 -17.24 15.14 -18.32
C PRO A 145 -17.26 16.00 -19.59
N THR A 146 -16.79 15.44 -20.70
CA THR A 146 -17.03 16.03 -22.02
C THR A 146 -18.53 15.91 -22.28
N GLU A 147 -19.24 17.04 -22.32
CA GLU A 147 -20.64 17.13 -22.78
C GLU A 147 -20.77 16.70 -24.25
#